data_AF-Q9U385-F1
#
_entry.id   AF-Q9U385-F1
#
_cell.length_a   1.000
_cell.length_b   1.000
_cell.length_c   1.000
_cell.angle_alpha   90.00
_cell.angle_beta   90.00
_cell.angle_gamma   90.00
#
_symmetry.space_group_name_H-M   'P 1'
#
loop_
_entity.id
_entity.type
_entity.pdbx_description
1 polymer ?
#
loop_
_entity_poly.entity_id
_entity_poly.type
_entity_poly.pdbx_seq_one_letter_code
_entity_poly.pdbx_strand_id
1 'polypeptide(L)'
;MEAIFSRIISDKNAFFKHQQMNEEELTEDEKMEILKTLSKEKLPVFLSRYQKYLEPVDGQIFADNDDFVVQSIMKQIRGQQKMTEKEFQKRNYRFNAMQNLLKEGEFFSDAKMREREPYLFDAMIGKFLNDEERMDHLRPTVSRDKSESTWSTLMDRLEDSTEIAERRNLQEREWEGSRDLDDGGRDHINRFMSHVDSHAENFVPEEEEGDEESTEKVEDEIETMRKEMERLSKIEAEQYDDLDENETQQVLRREFEAFMQQKFLAGKDKEFYDYSKCEEFGLSNPIKERDDEERWFEKDD
;
A
#
# COMPACT_ATOMS: atom_id res chain seq x y z
N MET A 1 -10.35 22.08 15.46
CA MET A 1 -8.99 22.06 16.04
C MET A 1 -8.97 21.42 17.42
N GLU A 2 -9.70 21.92 18.42
CA GLU A 2 -9.65 21.37 19.78
C GLU A 2 -10.01 19.88 19.87
N ALA A 3 -11.00 19.41 19.09
CA ALA A 3 -11.37 17.98 19.02
C ALA A 3 -10.24 17.08 18.49
N ILE A 4 -9.47 17.58 17.51
CA ILE A 4 -8.30 16.88 16.96
C ILE A 4 -7.25 16.75 18.08
N PHE A 5 -6.99 17.84 18.80
CA PHE A 5 -6.01 17.85 19.87
C PHE A 5 -6.39 16.90 21.01
N SER A 6 -7.66 16.87 21.42
CA SER A 6 -8.13 15.93 22.43
C SER A 6 -7.97 14.48 21.99
N ARG A 7 -8.21 14.17 20.70
CA ARG A 7 -8.03 12.82 20.17
C ARG A 7 -6.55 12.40 20.18
N ILE A 8 -5.65 13.30 19.79
CA ILE A 8 -4.20 13.07 19.85
C ILE A 8 -3.74 12.84 21.29
N ILE A 9 -4.21 13.64 22.25
CA ILE A 9 -3.82 13.53 23.67
C ILE A 9 -4.34 12.24 24.31
N SER A 10 -5.50 11.73 23.86
CA SER A 10 -6.07 10.49 24.37
C SER A 10 -5.22 9.24 24.05
N ASP A 11 -4.40 9.30 23.00
CA ASP A 11 -3.50 8.20 22.66
C ASP A 11 -2.18 8.32 23.43
N LYS A 12 -1.83 7.26 24.16
CA LYS A 12 -0.59 7.17 24.94
C LYS A 12 0.65 7.10 24.06
N ASN A 13 0.51 6.64 22.81
CA ASN A 13 1.62 6.48 21.87
C ASN A 13 1.83 7.71 20.96
N ALA A 14 1.09 8.80 21.20
CA ALA A 14 1.27 10.02 20.44
C ALA A 14 2.60 10.72 20.78
N PHE A 15 3.39 11.03 19.76
CA PHE A 15 4.66 11.74 19.90
C PHE A 15 4.43 13.26 19.90
N PHE A 16 4.83 13.94 20.98
CA PHE A 16 4.72 15.40 21.10
C PHE A 16 6.08 16.09 21.03
N LYS A 17 7.10 15.48 21.64
CA LYS A 17 8.47 16.00 21.75
C LYS A 17 9.42 14.85 22.06
N HIS A 18 10.68 14.97 21.65
CA HIS A 18 11.76 14.11 22.13
C HIS A 18 11.97 14.36 23.63
N GLN A 19 11.45 13.48 24.48
CA GLN A 19 11.71 13.49 25.92
C GLN A 19 12.96 12.67 26.21
N GLN A 20 13.84 13.20 27.07
CA GLN A 20 14.97 12.41 27.58
C GLN A 20 14.51 11.49 28.72
N MET A 21 15.24 10.39 28.96
CA MET A 21 14.98 9.36 30.00
C MET A 21 14.70 9.89 31.43
N ASN A 22 14.98 11.16 31.71
CA ASN A 22 14.82 11.79 33.02
C ASN A 22 13.86 13.00 33.00
N GLU A 23 13.12 13.23 31.91
CA GLU A 23 12.09 14.26 31.86
C GLU A 23 10.76 13.74 32.42
N GLU A 24 10.02 14.59 33.14
CA GLU A 24 8.67 14.27 33.62
C GLU A 24 7.71 14.09 32.43
N GLU A 25 6.70 13.24 32.60
CA GLU A 25 5.67 13.06 31.58
C GLU A 25 4.99 14.41 31.29
N LEU A 26 4.89 14.78 30.01
CA LEU A 26 4.25 16.01 29.59
C LEU A 26 2.81 16.06 30.13
N THR A 27 2.46 17.16 30.77
CA THR A 27 1.09 17.37 31.26
C THR A 27 0.13 17.54 30.06
N GLU A 28 -1.15 17.19 30.21
CA GLU A 28 -2.16 17.37 29.15
C GLU A 28 -2.20 18.82 28.62
N ASP A 29 -2.04 19.81 29.50
CA ASP A 29 -1.97 21.23 29.14
C ASP A 29 -0.74 21.56 28.30
N GLU A 30 0.42 20.99 28.63
CA GLU A 30 1.66 21.21 27.87
C GLU A 30 1.59 20.56 26.49
N LYS A 31 1.02 19.34 26.41
CA LYS A 31 0.74 18.67 25.14
C LYS A 31 -0.18 19.53 24.27
N MET A 32 -1.24 20.09 24.85
CA MET A 32 -2.17 20.97 24.15
C MET A 32 -1.49 22.24 23.61
N GLU A 33 -0.62 22.89 24.38
CA GLU A 33 0.12 24.07 23.93
C GLU A 33 1.15 23.76 22.83
N ILE A 34 1.83 22.62 22.89
CA ILE A 34 2.70 22.15 21.80
C ILE A 34 1.90 21.98 20.51
N LEU A 35 0.74 21.30 20.57
CA LEU A 35 -0.10 21.09 19.39
C LEU A 35 -0.64 22.40 18.82
N LYS A 36 -1.10 23.33 19.67
CA LYS A 36 -1.53 24.66 19.23
C LYS A 36 -0.41 25.42 18.54
N THR A 37 0.80 25.39 19.09
CA THR A 37 1.97 26.08 18.52
C THR A 37 2.34 25.48 17.16
N LEU A 38 2.44 24.15 17.07
CA LEU A 38 2.75 23.44 15.83
C LEU A 38 1.70 23.70 14.74
N SER A 39 0.41 23.66 15.10
CA SER A 39 -0.68 23.88 14.13
C SER A 39 -0.71 25.31 13.56
N LYS A 40 -0.26 26.31 14.32
CA LYS A 40 -0.23 27.72 13.89
C LYS A 40 1.02 28.05 13.09
N GLU A 41 2.17 27.54 13.52
CA GLU A 41 3.46 27.87 12.89
C GLU A 41 3.74 27.02 11.66
N LYS A 42 3.45 25.71 11.72
CA LYS A 42 3.79 24.72 10.68
C LYS A 42 2.68 23.69 10.52
N LEU A 43 1.57 24.11 9.93
CA LEU A 43 0.43 23.24 9.68
C LEU A 43 0.77 21.96 8.89
N PRO A 44 1.60 21.99 7.83
CA PRO A 44 1.92 20.77 7.07
C PRO A 44 2.65 19.72 7.92
N VAL A 45 3.57 20.16 8.78
CA VAL A 45 4.32 19.29 9.71
C VAL A 45 3.40 18.72 10.80
N PHE A 46 2.43 19.51 11.25
CA PHE A 46 1.42 19.02 12.18
C PHE A 46 0.58 17.92 11.53
N LEU A 47 0.06 18.15 10.32
CA LEU A 47 -0.79 17.17 9.64
C LEU A 47 -0.01 15.90 9.29
N SER A 48 1.22 15.99 8.79
CA SER A 48 2.00 14.79 8.45
C SER A 48 2.29 13.89 9.67
N ARG A 49 2.54 14.49 10.84
CA ARG A 49 2.78 13.74 12.09
C ARG A 49 1.51 13.15 12.69
N TYR A 50 0.39 13.88 12.62
CA TYR A 50 -0.84 13.52 13.31
C TYR A 50 -1.97 13.06 12.37
N GLN A 51 -1.66 12.79 11.10
CA GLN A 51 -2.66 12.37 10.09
C GLN A 51 -3.50 11.17 10.53
N LYS A 52 -2.88 10.20 11.21
CA LYS A 52 -3.53 9.00 11.75
C LYS A 52 -4.65 9.28 12.76
N TYR A 53 -4.70 10.48 13.34
CA TYR A 53 -5.73 10.89 14.28
C TYR A 53 -6.79 11.80 13.67
N LEU A 54 -6.68 12.13 12.38
CA LEU A 54 -7.67 12.97 11.72
C LEU A 54 -8.86 12.13 11.28
N GLU A 55 -10.06 12.62 11.57
CA GLU A 55 -11.28 12.03 11.05
C GLU A 55 -11.72 12.75 9.76
N PRO A 56 -12.55 12.12 8.91
CA PRO A 56 -13.07 12.76 7.70
C PRO A 56 -13.85 14.05 7.97
N VAL A 57 -14.42 14.20 9.18
CA VAL A 57 -15.11 15.42 9.64
C VAL A 57 -14.13 16.59 9.83
N ASP A 58 -12.89 16.30 10.23
CA ASP A 58 -11.86 17.32 10.47
C ASP A 58 -11.35 17.93 9.15
N GLY A 59 -11.54 17.24 8.02
CA GLY A 59 -11.11 17.70 6.71
C GLY A 59 -11.81 18.95 6.19
N GLN A 60 -12.92 19.37 6.82
CA GLN A 60 -13.57 20.65 6.52
C GLN A 60 -12.80 21.84 7.13
N ILE A 61 -12.06 21.63 8.22
CA ILE A 61 -11.31 22.69 8.91
C ILE A 61 -10.14 23.18 8.05
N PHE A 62 -9.60 22.31 7.20
CA PHE A 62 -8.42 22.56 6.38
C PHE A 62 -8.75 22.77 4.89
N ALA A 63 -10.03 22.80 4.51
CA ALA A 63 -10.46 22.91 3.12
C ALA A 63 -10.06 24.24 2.46
N ASP A 64 -9.91 25.29 3.26
CA ASP A 64 -9.55 26.64 2.80
C ASP A 64 -8.02 26.84 2.66
N ASN A 65 -7.19 25.81 2.90
CA ASN A 65 -5.75 25.92 2.73
C ASN A 65 -5.32 25.57 1.30
N ASP A 66 -4.55 26.47 0.69
CA ASP A 66 -3.99 26.32 -0.67
C ASP A 66 -2.70 25.49 -0.71
N ASP A 67 -2.30 24.91 0.42
CA ASP A 67 -1.03 24.20 0.54
C ASP A 67 -1.15 22.76 0.01
N PHE A 68 -0.27 22.40 -0.92
CA PHE A 68 -0.30 21.12 -1.65
C PHE A 68 -0.29 19.91 -0.71
N VAL A 69 0.53 19.94 0.34
CA VAL A 69 0.62 18.80 1.27
C VAL A 69 -0.63 18.70 2.14
N VAL A 70 -1.19 19.83 2.56
CA VAL A 70 -2.47 19.84 3.27
C VAL A 70 -3.54 19.22 2.38
N GLN A 71 -3.65 19.63 1.13
CA GLN A 71 -4.61 19.10 0.18
C GLN A 71 -4.40 17.60 -0.10
N SER A 72 -3.15 17.16 -0.26
CA SER A 72 -2.82 15.74 -0.44
C SER A 72 -3.24 14.88 0.75
N ILE A 73 -2.90 15.31 1.98
CA ILE A 73 -3.31 14.62 3.22
C ILE A 73 -4.85 14.63 3.35
N MET A 74 -5.50 15.75 3.05
CA MET A 74 -6.97 15.83 3.06
C MET A 74 -7.59 14.93 2.00
N LYS A 75 -6.98 14.78 0.83
CA LYS A 75 -7.41 13.83 -0.21
C LYS A 75 -7.27 12.39 0.28
N GLN A 76 -6.17 12.04 0.95
CA GLN A 76 -5.98 10.72 1.57
C GLN A 76 -7.05 10.43 2.63
N ILE A 77 -7.29 11.35 3.57
CA ILE A 77 -8.30 11.18 4.63
C ILE A 77 -9.73 11.12 4.06
N ARG A 78 -10.02 11.92 3.03
CA ARG A 78 -11.30 11.84 2.31
C ARG A 78 -11.44 10.55 1.53
N GLY A 79 -10.36 10.02 0.97
CA GLY A 79 -10.30 8.71 0.31
C GLY A 79 -10.48 7.54 1.28
N GLN A 80 -10.07 7.71 2.54
CA GLN A 80 -10.34 6.78 3.65
C GLN A 80 -11.81 6.79 4.13
N GLN A 81 -12.75 7.27 3.31
CA GLN A 81 -14.18 7.14 3.58
C GLN A 81 -14.49 5.70 3.97
N LYS A 82 -15.26 5.55 5.07
CA LYS A 82 -15.68 4.25 5.58
C LYS A 82 -16.31 3.47 4.43
N MET A 83 -15.75 2.30 4.13
CA MET A 83 -16.28 1.39 3.11
C MET A 83 -17.78 1.23 3.31
N THR A 84 -18.52 1.33 2.22
CA THR A 84 -19.95 1.07 2.25
C THR A 84 -20.22 -0.39 2.65
N GLU A 85 -21.37 -0.65 3.25
CA GLU A 85 -21.79 -2.02 3.62
C GLU A 85 -21.71 -2.99 2.44
N LYS A 86 -21.98 -2.52 1.21
CA LYS A 86 -21.86 -3.31 -0.01
C LYS A 86 -20.41 -3.65 -0.36
N GLU A 87 -19.49 -2.68 -0.23
CA GLU A 87 -18.07 -2.91 -0.47
C GLU A 87 -17.47 -3.84 0.60
N PHE A 88 -17.89 -3.68 1.85
CA PHE A 88 -17.51 -4.59 2.94
C PHE A 88 -17.98 -6.02 2.64
N GLN A 89 -19.23 -6.20 2.20
CA GLN A 89 -19.75 -7.50 1.79
C GLN A 89 -18.96 -8.10 0.62
N LYS A 90 -18.67 -7.32 -0.43
CA LYS A 90 -17.84 -7.76 -1.56
C LYS A 90 -16.44 -8.18 -1.10
N ARG A 91 -15.81 -7.40 -0.23
CA ARG A 91 -14.48 -7.73 0.34
C ARG A 91 -14.53 -9.03 1.13
N ASN A 92 -15.59 -9.28 1.88
CA ASN A 92 -15.78 -10.54 2.61
C ASN A 92 -15.98 -11.73 1.66
N TYR A 93 -16.76 -11.57 0.58
CA TYR A 93 -16.89 -12.60 -0.45
C TYR A 93 -15.56 -12.91 -1.12
N ARG A 94 -14.82 -11.87 -1.52
CA ARG A 94 -13.48 -11.99 -2.08
C ARG A 94 -12.51 -12.63 -1.09
N PHE A 95 -12.60 -12.29 0.20
CA PHE A 95 -11.75 -12.91 1.21
C PHE A 95 -11.98 -14.41 1.30
N ASN A 96 -13.23 -14.88 1.31
CA ASN A 96 -13.52 -16.30 1.28
C ASN A 96 -13.00 -16.98 0.00
N ALA A 97 -13.16 -16.34 -1.16
CA ALA A 97 -12.61 -16.84 -2.42
C ALA A 97 -11.07 -16.91 -2.38
N MET A 98 -10.42 -15.87 -1.87
CA MET A 98 -8.97 -15.79 -1.71
C MET A 98 -8.44 -16.91 -0.80
N GLN A 99 -9.11 -17.19 0.32
CA GLN A 99 -8.73 -18.28 1.22
C GLN A 99 -8.82 -19.66 0.54
N ASN A 100 -9.79 -19.86 -0.36
CA ASN A 100 -9.88 -21.09 -1.14
C ASN A 100 -8.73 -21.17 -2.17
N LEU A 101 -8.44 -20.07 -2.88
CA LEU A 101 -7.35 -20.00 -3.84
C LEU A 101 -5.96 -20.21 -3.19
N LEU A 102 -5.77 -19.71 -1.96
CA LEU A 102 -4.55 -19.94 -1.19
C LEU A 102 -4.37 -21.42 -0.81
N LYS A 103 -5.47 -22.14 -0.50
CA LYS A 103 -5.43 -23.58 -0.21
C LYS A 103 -5.14 -24.41 -1.45
N GLU A 104 -5.67 -24.01 -2.61
CA GLU A 104 -5.39 -24.66 -3.89
C GLU A 104 -3.93 -24.43 -4.31
N GLY A 105 -3.35 -23.27 -3.99
CA GLY A 105 -1.93 -22.96 -4.19
C GLY A 105 -1.57 -22.63 -5.65
N GLU A 106 -2.51 -22.66 -6.59
CA GLU A 106 -2.26 -22.41 -8.01
C GLU A 106 -2.24 -20.91 -8.32
N PHE A 107 -3.27 -20.17 -7.89
CA PHE A 107 -3.45 -18.75 -8.25
C PHE A 107 -2.44 -17.80 -7.59
N PHE A 108 -2.03 -18.12 -6.36
CA PHE A 108 -0.99 -17.40 -5.61
C PHE A 108 0.38 -18.10 -5.70
N SER A 109 0.58 -18.97 -6.70
CA SER A 109 1.91 -19.50 -6.99
C SER A 109 2.83 -18.39 -7.53
N ASP A 110 4.14 -18.52 -7.30
CA ASP A 110 5.14 -17.57 -7.82
C ASP A 110 5.01 -17.34 -9.33
N ALA A 111 4.76 -18.41 -10.07
CA ALA A 111 4.57 -18.36 -11.52
C ALA A 111 3.37 -17.47 -11.91
N LYS A 112 2.22 -17.65 -11.24
CA LYS A 112 1.00 -16.88 -11.53
C LYS A 112 1.06 -15.45 -11.00
N MET A 113 1.70 -15.23 -9.85
CA MET A 113 1.89 -13.88 -9.35
C MET A 113 2.84 -13.05 -10.23
N ARG A 114 3.89 -13.68 -10.79
CA ARG A 114 4.77 -13.02 -11.77
C ARG A 114 4.06 -12.68 -13.08
N GLU A 115 3.17 -13.54 -13.57
CA GLU A 115 2.40 -13.29 -14.80
C GLU A 115 1.54 -12.02 -14.67
N ARG A 116 1.00 -11.80 -13.46
CA ARG A 116 0.15 -10.67 -13.08
C ARG A 116 0.95 -9.40 -12.80
N GLU A 117 2.03 -9.51 -12.03
CA GLU A 117 2.87 -8.40 -11.59
C GLU A 117 4.36 -8.67 -11.87
N PRO A 118 4.78 -8.71 -13.16
CA PRO A 118 6.14 -9.09 -13.54
C PRO A 118 7.19 -8.12 -13.00
N TYR A 119 6.93 -6.81 -13.01
CA TYR A 119 7.90 -5.82 -12.54
C TYR A 119 8.10 -5.92 -11.03
N LEU A 120 7.01 -5.92 -10.26
CA LEU A 120 7.03 -5.98 -8.81
C LEU A 120 7.63 -7.32 -8.32
N PHE A 121 7.29 -8.43 -8.98
CA PHE A 121 7.89 -9.74 -8.69
C PHE A 121 9.40 -9.71 -8.86
N ASP A 122 9.91 -9.16 -9.98
CA ASP A 122 11.36 -9.13 -10.24
C ASP A 122 12.09 -8.21 -9.26
N ALA A 123 11.47 -7.07 -8.93
CA ALA A 123 12.01 -6.11 -7.96
C ALA A 123 12.14 -6.68 -6.54
N MET A 124 11.13 -7.42 -6.07
CA MET A 124 11.07 -7.95 -4.69
C MET A 124 11.69 -9.34 -4.54
N ILE A 125 11.47 -10.23 -5.51
CA ILE A 125 11.84 -11.64 -5.41
C ILE A 125 12.93 -11.99 -6.44
N GLY A 126 12.86 -11.44 -7.65
CA GLY A 126 13.72 -11.77 -8.81
C GLY A 126 15.23 -11.73 -8.58
N LYS A 127 15.70 -10.82 -7.71
CA LYS A 127 17.13 -10.69 -7.35
C LYS A 127 17.65 -11.87 -6.52
N PHE A 128 16.77 -12.52 -5.75
CA PHE A 128 17.12 -13.61 -4.84
C PHE A 128 16.87 -15.00 -5.44
N LEU A 129 16.31 -15.08 -6.65
CA LEU A 129 16.18 -16.35 -7.34
C LEU A 129 17.55 -16.83 -7.82
N ASN A 130 17.84 -18.12 -7.62
CA ASN A 130 19.01 -18.75 -8.20
C ASN A 130 18.95 -18.72 -9.73
N ASP A 131 20.10 -18.77 -10.42
CA ASP A 131 20.13 -18.76 -11.89
C ASP A 131 19.30 -19.90 -12.52
N GLU A 132 19.20 -21.05 -11.84
CA GLU A 132 18.37 -22.19 -12.27
C GLU A 132 16.87 -21.86 -12.19
N GLU A 133 16.42 -21.26 -11.08
CA GLU A 133 15.04 -20.79 -10.92
C GLU A 133 14.75 -19.65 -11.90
N ARG A 134 15.68 -18.69 -12.04
CA ARG A 134 15.56 -17.59 -13.00
C ARG A 134 15.35 -18.12 -14.41
N MET A 135 16.05 -19.18 -14.83
CA MET A 135 15.85 -19.81 -16.15
C MET A 135 14.49 -20.49 -16.30
N ASP A 136 13.98 -21.13 -15.25
CA ASP A 136 12.64 -21.71 -15.24
C ASP A 136 11.54 -20.65 -15.30
N HIS A 137 11.79 -19.46 -14.75
CA HIS A 137 10.81 -18.38 -14.72
C HIS A 137 11.02 -17.25 -15.76
N LEU A 138 12.15 -17.23 -16.47
CA LEU A 138 12.39 -16.35 -17.64
C LEU A 138 11.56 -16.80 -18.85
N ARG A 139 11.10 -18.06 -18.83
CA ARG A 139 10.33 -18.67 -19.91
C ARG A 139 8.84 -18.51 -19.61
N PRO A 140 8.02 -18.02 -20.57
CA PRO A 140 6.57 -17.99 -20.40
C PRO A 140 6.06 -19.35 -19.91
N THR A 141 5.23 -19.31 -18.87
CA THR A 141 4.77 -20.42 -18.01
C THR A 141 3.87 -21.44 -18.72
N VAL A 142 3.84 -21.43 -20.05
CA VAL A 142 3.18 -22.48 -20.82
C VAL A 142 4.01 -23.75 -20.67
N SER A 143 3.68 -24.52 -19.64
CA SER A 143 4.04 -25.92 -19.46
C SER A 143 3.42 -26.75 -20.59
N ARG A 144 3.91 -26.54 -21.83
CA ARG A 144 3.49 -27.32 -22.99
C ARG A 144 4.60 -28.30 -23.33
N ASP A 145 4.18 -29.57 -23.46
CA ASP A 145 5.06 -30.72 -23.63
C ASP A 145 6.13 -30.47 -24.70
N LYS A 146 7.35 -30.92 -24.40
CA LYS A 146 8.56 -30.77 -25.24
C LYS A 146 8.36 -31.29 -26.67
N SER A 147 7.40 -32.22 -26.86
CA SER A 147 7.00 -32.80 -28.14
C SER A 147 6.29 -31.82 -29.08
N GLU A 148 5.77 -30.69 -28.60
CA GLU A 148 5.04 -29.70 -29.40
C GLU A 148 5.90 -28.50 -29.80
N SER A 149 7.18 -28.70 -30.05
CA SER A 149 8.10 -27.66 -30.55
C SER A 149 7.87 -27.35 -32.05
N THR A 150 6.64 -27.02 -32.43
CA THR A 150 6.33 -26.50 -33.77
C THR A 150 6.70 -25.02 -33.84
N TRP A 151 6.95 -24.50 -35.05
CA TRP A 151 7.22 -23.06 -35.26
C TRP A 151 6.09 -22.19 -34.72
N SER A 152 4.83 -22.63 -34.81
CA SER A 152 3.69 -21.95 -34.19
C SER A 152 3.87 -21.84 -32.67
N THR A 153 4.22 -22.94 -31.98
CA THR A 153 4.50 -22.89 -30.54
C THR A 153 5.69 -21.98 -30.19
N LEU A 154 6.69 -21.83 -31.06
CA LEU A 154 7.79 -20.89 -30.84
C LEU A 154 7.35 -19.43 -31.05
N MET A 155 6.46 -19.18 -32.02
CA MET A 155 5.87 -17.86 -32.24
C MET A 155 4.94 -17.47 -31.08
N ASP A 156 4.08 -18.38 -30.63
CA ASP A 156 3.23 -18.18 -29.44
C ASP A 156 4.09 -17.77 -28.22
N ARG A 157 5.21 -18.47 -27.97
CA ARG A 157 6.14 -18.14 -26.88
C ARG A 157 6.80 -16.76 -27.04
N LEU A 158 7.14 -16.37 -28.26
CA LEU A 158 7.74 -15.06 -28.51
C LEU A 158 6.71 -13.96 -28.25
N GLU A 159 5.47 -14.16 -28.70
CA GLU A 159 4.36 -13.24 -28.47
C GLU A 159 4.05 -13.09 -26.97
N ASP A 160 3.91 -14.21 -26.25
CA ASP A 160 3.73 -14.22 -24.80
C ASP A 160 4.89 -13.49 -24.08
N SER A 161 6.13 -13.73 -24.53
CA SER A 161 7.31 -13.09 -23.95
C SER A 161 7.34 -11.58 -24.21
N THR A 162 6.88 -11.13 -25.37
CA THR A 162 6.77 -9.70 -25.70
C THR A 162 5.65 -9.05 -24.90
N GLU A 163 4.51 -9.71 -24.73
CA GLU A 163 3.39 -9.20 -23.93
C GLU A 163 3.81 -9.02 -22.47
N ILE A 164 4.50 -10.01 -21.88
CA ILE A 164 5.01 -9.92 -20.51
C ILE A 164 6.06 -8.80 -20.40
N ALA A 165 6.94 -8.65 -21.39
CA ALA A 165 7.94 -7.59 -21.40
C ALA A 165 7.31 -6.19 -21.52
N GLU A 166 6.28 -6.03 -22.34
CA GLU A 166 5.52 -4.77 -22.46
C GLU A 166 4.78 -4.44 -21.17
N ARG A 167 4.11 -5.43 -20.54
CA ARG A 167 3.46 -5.27 -19.23
C ARG A 167 4.47 -4.85 -18.17
N ARG A 168 5.66 -5.48 -18.15
CA ARG A 168 6.76 -5.10 -17.24
C ARG A 168 7.19 -3.65 -17.45
N ASN A 169 7.39 -3.22 -18.70
CA ASN A 169 7.81 -1.84 -19.00
C ASN A 169 6.73 -0.82 -18.60
N LEU A 170 5.45 -1.16 -18.78
CA LEU A 170 4.34 -0.32 -18.36
C LEU A 170 4.30 -0.17 -16.84
N GLN A 171 4.37 -1.30 -16.12
CA GLN A 171 4.43 -1.33 -14.66
C GLN A 171 5.67 -0.57 -14.15
N GLU A 172 6.84 -0.77 -14.75
CA GLU A 172 8.06 -0.03 -14.40
C GLU A 172 7.80 1.48 -14.47
N ARG A 173 7.14 1.97 -15.53
CA ARG A 173 6.78 3.40 -15.62
C ARG A 173 5.78 3.84 -14.54
N GLU A 174 4.78 3.01 -14.22
CA GLU A 174 3.77 3.30 -13.19
C GLU A 174 4.39 3.35 -11.79
N TRP A 175 5.25 2.39 -11.46
CA TRP A 175 5.89 2.24 -10.16
C TRP A 175 7.10 3.16 -9.97
N GLU A 176 7.86 3.44 -11.03
CA GLU A 176 9.05 4.29 -10.92
C GLU A 176 8.71 5.79 -11.00
N GLY A 177 7.58 6.17 -11.60
CA GLY A 177 7.15 7.57 -11.72
C GLY A 177 8.20 8.48 -12.39
N SER A 178 7.96 9.80 -12.39
CA SER A 178 9.01 10.78 -12.76
C SER A 178 10.09 10.79 -11.68
N ARG A 179 11.05 9.87 -11.76
CA ARG A 179 12.27 9.93 -10.97
C ARG A 179 13.06 11.19 -11.34
N ASP A 180 13.13 12.15 -10.44
CA ASP A 180 14.27 13.06 -10.41
C ASP A 180 15.52 12.22 -10.17
N LEU A 181 16.42 12.18 -11.15
CA LEU A 181 17.61 11.33 -11.26
C LEU A 181 18.71 11.57 -10.19
N ASP A 182 18.44 12.25 -9.08
CA ASP A 182 19.47 12.72 -8.13
C ASP A 182 19.37 12.12 -6.72
N ASP A 183 18.75 10.96 -6.54
CA ASP A 183 18.67 10.33 -5.21
C ASP A 183 19.50 9.03 -5.13
N GLY A 184 20.42 9.00 -4.15
CA GLY A 184 21.47 8.01 -4.01
C GLY A 184 20.93 6.61 -3.80
N GLY A 185 21.38 5.67 -4.64
CA GLY A 185 20.88 4.29 -4.75
C GLY A 185 21.06 3.37 -3.53
N ARG A 186 21.15 3.89 -2.30
CA ARG A 186 21.24 3.08 -1.08
C ARG A 186 19.87 2.79 -0.44
N ASP A 187 18.88 3.65 -0.67
CA ASP A 187 17.56 3.54 -0.01
C ASP A 187 16.45 3.04 -0.97
N HIS A 188 16.84 2.28 -2.02
CA HIS A 188 15.91 1.84 -3.07
C HIS A 188 14.84 0.87 -2.54
N ILE A 189 15.21 -0.11 -1.71
CA ILE A 189 14.29 -1.13 -1.20
C ILE A 189 13.22 -0.50 -0.28
N ASN A 190 13.61 0.42 0.60
CA ASN A 190 12.67 1.00 1.58
C ASN A 190 11.74 2.03 0.95
N ARG A 191 12.25 2.85 0.03
CA ARG A 191 11.39 3.74 -0.77
C ARG A 191 10.42 2.95 -1.62
N PHE A 192 10.87 1.80 -2.14
CA PHE A 192 10.01 0.87 -2.86
C PHE A 192 8.95 0.24 -1.93
N MET A 193 9.32 -0.23 -0.74
CA MET A 193 8.37 -0.78 0.24
C MET A 193 7.33 0.26 0.68
N SER A 194 7.75 1.47 1.03
CA SER A 194 6.83 2.57 1.37
C SER A 194 5.88 2.89 0.21
N HIS A 195 6.37 2.81 -1.03
CA HIS A 195 5.54 2.98 -2.21
C HIS A 195 4.55 1.81 -2.40
N VAL A 196 4.99 0.56 -2.18
CA VAL A 196 4.13 -0.63 -2.18
C VAL A 196 3.03 -0.50 -1.14
N ASP A 197 3.37 -0.18 0.11
CA ASP A 197 2.41 0.03 1.21
C ASP A 197 1.42 1.15 0.88
N SER A 198 1.92 2.27 0.34
CA SER A 198 1.04 3.35 -0.08
C SER A 198 0.07 2.92 -1.18
N HIS A 199 0.50 2.13 -2.16
CA HIS A 199 -0.37 1.59 -3.21
C HIS A 199 -1.34 0.53 -2.68
N ALA A 200 -0.91 -0.26 -1.71
CA ALA A 200 -1.68 -1.25 -0.96
C ALA A 200 -2.83 -0.60 -0.17
N GLU A 201 -2.54 0.49 0.55
CA GLU A 201 -3.55 1.25 1.28
C GLU A 201 -4.43 2.10 0.35
N ASN A 202 -3.84 2.64 -0.73
CA ASN A 202 -4.54 3.44 -1.73
C ASN A 202 -5.32 2.60 -2.76
N PHE A 203 -5.67 1.35 -2.45
CA PHE A 203 -6.71 0.62 -3.20
C PHE A 203 -8.10 1.24 -2.95
N VAL A 204 -8.25 2.53 -3.26
CA VAL A 204 -9.51 3.26 -3.33
C VAL A 204 -10.13 2.97 -4.71
N PRO A 205 -11.44 2.70 -4.81
CA PRO A 205 -12.14 2.65 -6.09
C PRO A 205 -11.97 3.98 -6.84
N GLU A 206 -11.68 3.91 -8.13
CA GLU A 206 -11.46 5.08 -9.00
C GLU A 206 -12.67 6.03 -8.96
N GLU A 207 -12.44 7.27 -8.51
CA GLU A 207 -13.21 8.45 -8.92
C GLU A 207 -12.23 9.54 -9.42
N GLU A 208 -12.71 10.27 -10.43
CA GLU A 208 -11.94 11.05 -11.42
C GLU A 208 -11.07 12.21 -10.91
N GLU A 209 -10.09 12.52 -11.76
CA GLU A 209 -9.01 13.51 -11.67
C GLU A 209 -9.43 14.99 -11.78
N GLY A 210 -8.49 15.85 -11.39
CA GLY A 210 -8.48 17.32 -11.48
C GLY A 210 -7.84 17.92 -10.22
N ASP A 211 -6.95 18.91 -10.22
CA ASP A 211 -6.45 19.81 -11.26
C ASP A 211 -5.01 20.26 -10.88
N GLU A 212 -4.23 20.75 -11.85
CA GLU A 212 -2.85 21.21 -11.72
C GLU A 212 -2.77 22.74 -11.51
N GLU A 213 -1.66 23.21 -10.89
CA GLU A 213 -1.01 24.53 -11.04
C GLU A 213 -0.78 25.34 -9.73
N SER A 214 0.47 25.36 -9.25
CA SER A 214 1.29 26.58 -9.04
C SER A 214 2.62 26.22 -8.35
N THR A 215 3.68 26.11 -9.16
CA THR A 215 4.98 25.51 -8.83
C THR A 215 6.06 26.61 -8.77
N GLU A 216 6.42 27.11 -7.59
CA GLU A 216 7.76 27.73 -7.39
C GLU A 216 8.11 27.96 -5.91
N LYS A 217 7.13 28.30 -5.05
CA LYS A 217 7.38 28.47 -3.60
C LYS A 217 7.10 27.23 -2.76
N VAL A 218 6.38 26.28 -3.34
CA VAL A 218 5.99 25.02 -2.72
C VAL A 218 7.16 24.02 -2.73
N GLU A 219 8.13 24.20 -3.64
CA GLU A 219 9.29 23.29 -3.79
C GLU A 219 10.15 23.21 -2.53
N ASP A 220 10.46 24.32 -1.88
CA ASP A 220 11.30 24.33 -0.66
C ASP A 220 10.63 23.58 0.51
N GLU A 221 9.32 23.73 0.67
CA GLU A 221 8.57 23.08 1.75
C GLU A 221 8.29 21.60 1.44
N ILE A 222 7.91 21.28 0.19
CA ILE A 222 7.83 19.90 -0.32
C ILE A 222 9.17 19.20 -0.12
N GLU A 223 10.29 19.86 -0.41
CA GLU A 223 11.62 19.29 -0.25
C GLU A 223 11.94 19.01 1.21
N THR A 224 11.54 19.89 2.15
CA THR A 224 11.69 19.61 3.59
C THR A 224 10.82 18.44 4.06
N MET A 225 9.61 18.31 3.51
CA MET A 225 8.70 17.20 3.83
C MET A 225 9.14 15.89 3.20
N ARG A 226 9.63 15.93 1.96
CA ARG A 226 10.27 14.82 1.26
C ARG A 226 11.46 14.32 2.06
N LYS A 227 12.33 15.22 2.53
CA LYS A 227 13.45 14.89 3.43
C LYS A 227 13.01 14.27 4.75
N GLU A 228 11.89 14.72 5.33
CA GLU A 228 11.39 14.16 6.59
C GLU A 228 10.70 12.79 6.39
N MET A 229 9.93 12.61 5.29
CA MET A 229 9.41 11.30 4.88
C MET A 229 10.55 10.33 4.56
N GLU A 230 11.58 10.80 3.89
CA GLU A 230 12.80 10.05 3.61
C GLU A 230 13.55 9.70 4.90
N ARG A 231 13.58 10.59 5.91
CA ARG A 231 14.10 10.25 7.24
C ARG A 231 13.29 9.21 7.97
N LEU A 232 11.95 9.28 7.92
CA LEU A 232 11.09 8.27 8.53
C LEU A 232 11.27 6.92 7.83
N SER A 233 11.34 6.94 6.50
CA SER A 233 11.69 5.78 5.68
C SER A 233 13.10 5.26 5.99
N LYS A 234 14.08 6.13 6.33
CA LYS A 234 15.42 5.73 6.80
C LYS A 234 15.41 5.10 8.19
N ILE A 235 14.58 5.58 9.12
CA ILE A 235 14.45 4.95 10.45
C ILE A 235 13.83 3.56 10.32
N GLU A 236 12.89 3.39 9.39
CA GLU A 236 12.34 2.07 9.03
C GLU A 236 13.37 1.22 8.26
N ALA A 237 14.23 1.85 7.44
CA ALA A 237 15.32 1.20 6.71
C ALA A 237 16.39 0.57 7.62
N GLU A 238 16.74 1.23 8.73
CA GLU A 238 17.66 0.67 9.73
C GLU A 238 17.14 -0.65 10.30
N GLN A 239 15.84 -0.93 10.17
CA GLN A 239 15.22 -2.19 10.61
C GLN A 239 15.47 -3.36 9.64
N TYR A 240 15.81 -3.09 8.38
CA TYR A 240 16.06 -4.12 7.34
C TYR A 240 17.54 -4.27 6.95
N ASP A 241 18.42 -3.30 7.25
CA ASP A 241 19.87 -3.35 6.92
C ASP A 241 20.65 -4.37 7.80
N ASP A 242 20.12 -4.70 8.98
CA ASP A 242 20.69 -5.70 9.89
C ASP A 242 20.28 -7.15 9.54
N LEU A 243 19.41 -7.36 8.55
CA LEU A 243 18.92 -8.68 8.15
C LEU A 243 19.89 -9.38 7.19
N ASP A 244 19.99 -10.69 7.30
CA ASP A 244 20.76 -11.48 6.33
C ASP A 244 20.05 -11.55 4.95
N GLU A 245 20.78 -11.94 3.89
CA GLU A 245 20.24 -12.03 2.52
C GLU A 245 19.02 -12.97 2.42
N ASN A 246 18.90 -13.99 3.28
CA ASN A 246 17.76 -14.92 3.27
C ASN A 246 16.55 -14.35 4.02
N GLU A 247 16.79 -13.64 5.12
CA GLU A 247 15.76 -12.96 5.90
C GLU A 247 15.14 -11.81 5.08
N THR A 248 15.97 -11.01 4.40
CA THR A 248 15.51 -9.98 3.46
C THR A 248 14.66 -10.57 2.33
N GLN A 249 15.08 -11.69 1.74
CA GLN A 249 14.27 -12.41 0.73
C GLN A 249 12.91 -12.85 1.29
N GLN A 250 12.87 -13.43 2.49
CA GLN A 250 11.62 -13.90 3.10
C GLN A 250 10.67 -12.75 3.42
N VAL A 251 11.19 -11.63 3.91
CA VAL A 251 10.40 -10.41 4.16
C VAL A 251 9.82 -9.92 2.83
N LEU A 252 10.65 -9.69 1.82
CA LEU A 252 10.19 -9.18 0.52
C LEU A 252 9.19 -10.11 -0.16
N ARG A 253 9.34 -11.43 -0.02
CA ARG A 253 8.35 -12.41 -0.46
C ARG A 253 7.01 -12.24 0.25
N ARG A 254 7.01 -12.10 1.58
CA ARG A 254 5.77 -11.92 2.35
C ARG A 254 5.06 -10.62 1.99
N GLU A 255 5.80 -9.54 1.81
CA GLU A 255 5.25 -8.25 1.40
C GLU A 255 4.64 -8.32 0.00
N PHE A 256 5.32 -8.99 -0.94
CA PHE A 256 4.78 -9.23 -2.26
C PHE A 256 3.49 -10.05 -2.22
N GLU A 257 3.46 -11.13 -1.44
CA GLU A 257 2.25 -11.95 -1.27
C GLU A 257 1.10 -11.15 -0.63
N ALA A 258 1.39 -10.32 0.37
CA ALA A 258 0.41 -9.44 1.02
C ALA A 258 -0.15 -8.40 0.03
N PHE A 259 0.70 -7.77 -0.77
CA PHE A 259 0.27 -6.87 -1.84
C PHE A 259 -0.67 -7.58 -2.83
N MET A 260 -0.31 -8.78 -3.29
CA MET A 260 -1.13 -9.55 -4.22
C MET A 260 -2.48 -9.98 -3.62
N GLN A 261 -2.52 -10.27 -2.31
CA GLN A 261 -3.77 -10.54 -1.58
C GLN A 261 -4.64 -9.29 -1.48
N GLN A 262 -4.06 -8.13 -1.16
CA GLN A 262 -4.80 -6.88 -1.06
C GLN A 262 -5.33 -6.42 -2.42
N LYS A 263 -4.53 -6.53 -3.49
CA LYS A 263 -4.96 -6.28 -4.87
C LYS A 263 -6.15 -7.15 -5.25
N PHE A 264 -6.11 -8.42 -4.84
CA PHE A 264 -7.22 -9.36 -5.05
C PHE A 264 -8.48 -8.91 -4.29
N LEU A 265 -8.37 -8.57 -3.00
CA LEU A 265 -9.49 -8.09 -2.18
C LEU A 265 -10.07 -6.77 -2.68
N ALA A 266 -9.23 -5.88 -3.21
CA ALA A 266 -9.64 -4.62 -3.86
C ALA A 266 -10.41 -4.87 -5.17
N GLY A 267 -10.28 -6.05 -5.77
CA GLY A 267 -10.96 -6.39 -7.01
C GLY A 267 -10.23 -5.89 -8.26
N LYS A 268 -8.91 -5.68 -8.16
CA LYS A 268 -8.08 -5.13 -9.26
C LYS A 268 -7.46 -6.21 -10.15
N ASP A 269 -7.63 -7.50 -9.87
CA ASP A 269 -7.15 -8.60 -10.73
C ASP A 269 -8.21 -9.10 -11.73
N LYS A 270 -9.05 -8.21 -12.26
CA LYS A 270 -10.17 -8.60 -13.15
C LYS A 270 -9.71 -9.29 -14.44
N GLU A 271 -8.49 -8.99 -14.88
CA GLU A 271 -7.86 -9.61 -16.05
C GLU A 271 -7.55 -11.09 -15.83
N PHE A 272 -7.32 -11.51 -14.58
CA PHE A 272 -6.87 -12.86 -14.24
C PHE A 272 -7.89 -13.64 -13.40
N TYR A 273 -8.87 -12.95 -12.80
CA TYR A 273 -9.91 -13.56 -11.99
C TYR A 273 -11.27 -12.90 -12.24
N ASP A 274 -12.27 -13.74 -12.54
CA ASP A 274 -13.66 -13.31 -12.68
C ASP A 274 -14.34 -13.22 -11.31
N TYR A 275 -14.35 -12.03 -10.73
CA TYR A 275 -14.97 -11.76 -9.42
C TYR A 275 -16.48 -12.00 -9.38
N SER A 276 -17.16 -12.04 -10.53
CA SER A 276 -18.59 -12.34 -10.60
C SER A 276 -18.90 -13.71 -9.98
N LYS A 277 -17.95 -14.64 -10.04
CA LYS A 277 -18.06 -15.99 -9.47
C LYS A 277 -18.19 -16.01 -7.94
N CYS A 278 -17.65 -15.00 -7.27
CA CYS A 278 -17.66 -14.91 -5.81
C CYS A 278 -18.60 -13.82 -5.27
N GLU A 279 -18.92 -12.80 -6.07
CA GLU A 279 -19.76 -11.67 -5.68
C GLU A 279 -21.27 -11.88 -5.97
N GLU A 280 -21.68 -13.05 -6.46
CA GLU A 280 -23.08 -13.31 -6.79
C GLU A 280 -24.00 -13.17 -5.56
N PHE A 281 -25.10 -12.45 -5.72
CA PHE A 281 -26.08 -12.22 -4.67
C PHE A 281 -26.66 -13.55 -4.16
N GLY A 282 -26.49 -13.81 -2.85
CA GLY A 282 -27.07 -14.99 -2.18
C GLY A 282 -26.07 -16.06 -1.76
N LEU A 283 -24.78 -15.91 -2.09
CA LEU A 283 -23.74 -16.72 -1.46
C LEU A 283 -23.70 -16.44 0.05
N SER A 284 -23.62 -17.48 0.88
CA SER A 284 -23.41 -17.33 2.33
C SER A 284 -22.11 -16.55 2.55
N ASN A 285 -22.14 -15.61 3.48
CA ASN A 285 -20.97 -14.88 3.94
C ASN A 285 -20.68 -15.34 5.38
N PRO A 286 -19.83 -16.37 5.56
CA PRO A 286 -19.56 -16.94 6.88
C PRO A 286 -19.04 -15.91 7.89
N ILE A 287 -18.31 -14.89 7.42
CA ILE A 287 -17.81 -13.79 8.26
C ILE A 287 -19.00 -12.97 8.77
N LYS A 288 -19.92 -12.59 7.88
CA LYS A 288 -21.11 -11.83 8.28
C LYS A 288 -22.01 -12.63 9.22
N GLU A 289 -22.19 -13.93 8.96
CA GLU A 289 -22.98 -14.81 9.84
C GLU A 289 -22.38 -14.87 11.25
N ARG A 290 -21.05 -14.95 11.35
CA ARG A 290 -20.33 -14.90 12.62
C ARG A 290 -20.42 -13.54 13.29
N ASP A 291 -20.22 -12.44 12.56
CA ASP A 291 -20.36 -11.08 13.10
C ASP A 291 -21.79 -10.83 13.61
N ASP A 292 -22.80 -11.35 12.91
CA ASP A 292 -24.21 -11.26 13.32
C ASP A 292 -24.49 -12.13 14.56
N GLU A 293 -23.88 -13.30 14.67
CA GLU A 293 -23.93 -14.18 15.85
C GLU A 293 -23.24 -13.52 17.07
N GLU A 294 -22.03 -12.97 16.91
CA GLU A 294 -21.30 -12.25 17.96
C GLU A 294 -22.10 -11.02 18.44
N ARG A 295 -22.69 -10.24 17.52
CA ARG A 295 -23.61 -9.13 17.85
C ARG A 295 -24.89 -9.57 18.55
N TRP A 296 -25.32 -10.82 18.35
CA TRP A 296 -26.46 -11.38 19.05
C TRP A 296 -26.08 -11.74 20.48
N PHE A 297 -24.91 -12.35 20.69
CA PHE A 297 -24.39 -12.65 22.04
C PHE A 297 -24.08 -11.39 22.87
N GLU A 298 -23.50 -10.34 22.27
CA GLU A 298 -23.21 -9.08 22.98
C GLU A 298 -24.46 -8.33 23.47
N LYS A 299 -25.64 -8.61 22.91
CA LYS A 299 -26.90 -7.97 23.34
C LYS A 299 -27.58 -8.69 24.51
N ASP A 300 -27.17 -9.92 24.79
CA ASP A 300 -27.75 -10.74 25.86
C ASP A 300 -27.03 -10.55 27.21
N ASP A 301 -25.87 -9.86 27.24
CA ASP A 301 -25.13 -9.44 28.44
C ASP A 301 -25.40 -7.96 28.82
#